data_AF-X1CAR5-F1
#
_entry.id   AF-X1CAR5-F1
#
_cell.length_a   1.000
_cell.length_b   1.000
_cell.length_c   1.000
_cell.angle_alpha   90.00
_cell.angle_beta   90.00
_cell.angle_gamma   90.00
#
_symmetry.space_group_name_H-M   'P 1'
#
loop_
_entity.id
_entity.type
_entity.pdbx_description
1 polymer ?
#
loop_
_entity_poly.entity_id
_entity_poly.type
_entity_poly.pdbx_seq_one_letter_code
_entity_poly.pdbx_strand_id
1 'polypeptide(L)'
;MKEKLVEGYFVKTSDNLIFEVKGVVHPHDRIIAYVRYVPDLDSASSDSSFRKIYDLREREEYLSNGFLGYLWFSKTHGRVLQAVPHKKIVQVLNPIEHMNQIRNDKSALSIATTNLVDLLLDNTGIDRTEIGITGSQLVGVATETSDIDLVVYGESTCRKFYKRLRKKFDKVPRLERYEGELLDAHV
;
A
#
# COMPACT_ATOMS: atom_id res chain seq x y z
N MET A 1 -19.73 -12.04 1.09
CA MET A 1 -19.43 -10.66 1.53
C MET A 1 -18.22 -10.21 0.73
N LYS A 2 -18.36 -9.17 -0.11
CA LYS A 2 -17.17 -8.57 -0.74
C LYS A 2 -16.38 -7.91 0.38
N GLU A 3 -15.12 -8.28 0.54
CA GLU A 3 -14.22 -7.61 1.48
C GLU A 3 -14.32 -6.09 1.29
N LYS A 4 -14.43 -5.36 2.40
CA LYS A 4 -14.41 -3.90 2.36
C LYS A 4 -12.96 -3.49 2.14
N LEU A 5 -12.55 -3.44 0.89
CA LEU A 5 -11.25 -2.90 0.50
C LEU A 5 -11.19 -1.44 0.96
N VAL A 6 -10.05 -1.09 1.55
CA VAL A 6 -9.77 0.24 2.09
C VAL A 6 -8.33 0.60 1.75
N GLU A 7 -7.96 1.86 2.02
CA GLU A 7 -6.60 2.35 1.82
C GLU A 7 -5.53 1.45 2.46
N GLY A 8 -4.42 1.26 1.74
CA GLY A 8 -3.35 0.32 2.07
C GLY A 8 -3.47 -1.02 1.35
N TYR A 9 -4.66 -1.42 0.91
CA TYR A 9 -4.82 -2.58 0.03
C TYR A 9 -4.36 -2.26 -1.39
N PHE A 10 -3.99 -3.31 -2.12
CA PHE A 10 -3.77 -3.24 -3.55
C PHE A 10 -4.68 -4.25 -4.27
N VAL A 11 -5.00 -3.99 -5.53
CA VAL A 11 -5.75 -4.92 -6.38
C VAL A 11 -5.00 -5.13 -7.69
N LYS A 12 -4.84 -6.39 -8.09
CA LYS A 12 -4.34 -6.77 -9.41
C LYS A 12 -5.53 -7.04 -10.33
N THR A 13 -5.41 -6.55 -11.56
CA THR A 13 -6.48 -6.63 -12.57
C THR A 13 -6.20 -7.68 -13.63
N SER A 14 -7.24 -8.06 -14.38
CA SER A 14 -7.12 -8.96 -15.55
C SER A 14 -6.24 -8.40 -16.65
N ASP A 15 -6.02 -7.08 -16.67
CA ASP A 15 -5.18 -6.40 -17.66
C ASP A 15 -3.71 -6.31 -17.17
N ASN A 16 -3.34 -7.12 -16.17
CA ASN A 16 -2.03 -7.17 -15.52
C ASN A 16 -1.55 -5.81 -14.97
N LEU A 17 -2.48 -4.95 -14.55
CA LEU A 17 -2.18 -3.70 -13.84
C LEU A 17 -2.44 -3.86 -12.34
N ILE A 18 -1.65 -3.19 -11.50
CA ILE A 18 -1.80 -3.20 -10.06
C ILE A 18 -2.14 -1.79 -9.57
N PHE A 19 -3.24 -1.69 -8.85
CA PHE A 19 -3.79 -0.44 -8.33
C PHE A 19 -3.69 -0.39 -6.81
N GLU A 20 -3.31 0.76 -6.28
CA GLU A 20 -3.35 1.10 -4.87
C GLU A 20 -4.75 1.62 -4.51
N VAL A 21 -5.43 0.98 -3.56
CA VAL A 21 -6.76 1.39 -3.10
C VAL A 21 -6.67 2.73 -2.35
N LYS A 22 -7.60 3.66 -2.62
CA LYS A 22 -7.64 4.99 -2.00
C LYS A 22 -8.96 5.26 -1.29
N GLY A 23 -8.88 5.71 -0.04
CA GLY A 23 -10.03 5.97 0.82
C GLY A 23 -10.66 4.71 1.41
N VAL A 24 -11.81 4.89 2.07
CA VAL A 24 -12.52 3.83 2.82
C VAL A 24 -13.97 3.62 2.36
N VAL A 25 -14.40 4.39 1.36
CA VAL A 25 -15.74 4.36 0.78
C VAL A 25 -15.59 4.25 -0.73
N HIS A 26 -16.34 3.31 -1.31
CA HIS A 26 -16.30 3.00 -2.73
C HIS A 26 -17.72 2.92 -3.31
N PRO A 27 -17.91 3.24 -4.60
CA PRO A 27 -19.16 2.96 -5.29
C PRO A 27 -19.47 1.45 -5.31
N HIS A 28 -20.74 1.09 -5.52
CA HIS A 28 -21.17 -0.31 -5.45
C HIS A 28 -20.55 -1.23 -6.53
N ASP A 29 -20.17 -0.68 -7.69
CA ASP A 29 -19.72 -1.44 -8.86
C ASP A 29 -18.19 -1.43 -9.06
N ARG A 30 -17.45 -0.64 -8.28
CA ARG A 30 -16.01 -0.40 -8.48
C ARG A 30 -15.32 0.01 -7.19
N ILE A 31 -13.99 -0.11 -7.19
CA ILE A 31 -13.12 0.34 -6.10
C ILE A 31 -12.36 1.57 -6.58
N ILE A 32 -12.32 2.64 -5.79
CA ILE A 32 -11.48 3.80 -6.08
C ILE A 32 -10.04 3.37 -5.79
N ALA A 33 -9.23 3.26 -6.83
CA ALA A 33 -7.86 2.79 -6.75
C ALA A 33 -7.07 3.39 -7.91
N TYR A 34 -5.82 3.76 -7.64
CA TYR A 34 -4.95 4.44 -8.60
C TYR A 34 -3.86 3.49 -9.06
N VAL A 35 -3.62 3.43 -10.37
CA VAL A 35 -2.57 2.55 -10.92
C VAL A 35 -1.24 2.97 -10.31
N ARG A 36 -0.49 1.98 -9.85
CA ARG A 36 0.80 2.20 -9.18
C ARG A 36 1.91 1.40 -9.84
N TYR A 37 1.58 0.21 -10.31
CA TYR A 37 2.51 -0.66 -11.01
C TYR A 37 1.90 -1.17 -12.31
N VAL A 38 2.70 -1.12 -13.37
CA VAL A 38 2.35 -1.55 -14.72
C VAL A 38 3.42 -2.52 -15.24
N PRO A 39 3.10 -3.42 -16.17
CA PRO A 39 4.07 -4.35 -16.73
C PRO A 39 5.30 -3.61 -17.27
N ASP A 40 6.48 -4.14 -16.96
CA ASP A 40 7.74 -3.63 -17.50
C ASP A 40 8.11 -4.42 -18.77
N LEU A 41 7.70 -3.88 -19.91
CA LEU A 41 7.87 -4.52 -21.23
C LEU A 41 9.33 -4.58 -21.69
N ASP A 42 10.21 -3.75 -21.12
CA ASP A 42 11.63 -3.66 -21.50
C ASP A 42 12.52 -4.59 -20.66
N SER A 43 11.99 -5.16 -19.58
CA SER A 43 12.77 -6.06 -18.74
C SER A 43 12.98 -7.40 -19.45
N ALA A 44 14.23 -7.87 -19.52
CA ALA A 44 14.57 -9.19 -20.04
C ALA A 44 14.11 -10.36 -19.13
N SER A 45 13.50 -10.06 -17.99
CA SER A 45 13.00 -11.01 -17.01
C SER A 45 11.51 -11.26 -17.25
N SER A 46 11.13 -12.53 -17.46
CA SER A 46 9.78 -13.06 -17.72
C SER A 46 8.59 -12.21 -17.23
N ASP A 47 7.53 -12.07 -18.04
CA ASP A 47 6.07 -11.78 -17.85
C ASP A 47 5.50 -11.23 -16.50
N SER A 48 6.32 -10.82 -15.55
CA SER A 48 6.00 -10.61 -14.14
C SER A 48 6.80 -9.45 -13.53
N SER A 49 7.61 -8.76 -14.32
CA SER A 49 8.25 -7.51 -13.93
C SER A 49 7.25 -6.36 -13.97
N PHE A 50 7.35 -5.49 -12.97
CA PHE A 50 6.50 -4.33 -12.85
C PHE A 50 7.36 -3.09 -12.66
N ARG A 51 7.05 -2.03 -13.40
CA ARG A 51 7.60 -0.69 -13.14
C ARG A 51 6.60 0.14 -12.34
N LYS A 52 7.13 0.95 -11.43
CA LYS A 52 6.34 1.85 -10.58
C LYS A 52 6.13 3.18 -11.30
N ILE A 53 4.87 3.64 -11.36
CA ILE A 53 4.55 4.99 -11.85
C ILE A 53 4.39 5.93 -10.64
N TYR A 54 5.24 6.95 -10.59
CA TYR A 54 5.26 7.90 -9.47
C TYR A 54 4.24 9.01 -9.67
N ASP A 55 4.38 9.73 -10.77
CA ASP A 55 3.62 10.94 -11.07
C ASP A 55 2.14 10.63 -11.34
N LEU A 56 1.24 11.49 -10.84
CA LEU A 56 -0.20 11.30 -11.00
C LEU A 56 -0.66 11.53 -12.43
N ARG A 57 -0.03 12.46 -13.17
CA ARG A 57 -0.37 12.74 -14.57
C ARG A 57 0.07 11.58 -15.44
N GLU A 58 1.29 11.06 -15.23
CA GLU A 58 1.78 9.87 -15.95
C GLU A 58 0.83 8.68 -15.75
N ARG A 59 0.28 8.48 -14.55
CA ARG A 59 -0.72 7.42 -14.31
C ARG A 59 -1.99 7.63 -15.13
N GLU A 60 -2.49 8.86 -15.20
CA GLU A 60 -3.69 9.19 -15.97
C GLU A 60 -3.46 9.06 -17.48
N GLU A 61 -2.31 9.52 -17.97
CA GLU A 61 -1.88 9.37 -19.36
C GLU A 61 -1.75 7.88 -19.74
N TYR A 62 -1.12 7.08 -18.88
CA TYR A 62 -1.00 5.64 -19.08
C TYR A 62 -2.36 4.96 -19.24
N LEU A 63 -3.33 5.29 -18.37
CA LEU A 63 -4.68 4.73 -18.48
C LEU A 63 -5.44 5.26 -19.69
N SER A 64 -5.21 6.52 -20.07
CA SER A 64 -5.82 7.12 -21.26
C SER A 64 -5.37 6.43 -22.55
N ASN A 65 -4.14 5.92 -22.57
CA ASN A 65 -3.50 5.24 -23.70
C ASN A 65 -3.81 3.73 -23.78
N GLY A 66 -5.05 3.33 -23.53
CA GLY A 66 -5.49 1.95 -23.79
C GLY A 66 -6.31 1.28 -22.67
N PHE A 67 -6.48 1.94 -21.52
CA PHE A 67 -7.22 1.39 -20.38
C PHE A 67 -8.30 2.33 -19.84
N LEU A 68 -9.01 3.01 -20.75
CA LEU A 68 -10.09 3.97 -20.42
C LEU A 68 -11.16 3.41 -19.47
N GLY A 69 -11.34 2.09 -19.43
CA GLY A 69 -12.26 1.43 -18.49
C GLY A 69 -11.95 1.64 -17.00
N TYR A 70 -10.74 2.12 -16.67
CA TYR A 70 -10.35 2.48 -15.30
C TYR A 70 -10.50 3.97 -14.99
N LEU A 71 -10.83 4.80 -15.97
CA LEU A 71 -11.14 6.22 -15.77
C LEU A 71 -12.64 6.40 -15.65
N TRP A 72 -13.09 6.95 -14.52
CA TRP A 72 -14.52 7.04 -14.20
C TRP A 72 -14.89 8.42 -13.70
N PHE A 73 -15.88 9.05 -14.34
CA PHE A 73 -16.46 10.29 -13.83
C PHE A 73 -17.30 10.04 -12.57
N SER A 74 -16.79 10.49 -11.43
CA SER A 74 -17.49 10.42 -10.16
C SER A 74 -18.41 11.63 -9.98
N LYS A 75 -19.73 11.41 -10.05
CA LYS A 75 -20.70 12.48 -9.81
C LYS A 75 -20.54 13.12 -8.42
N THR A 76 -20.29 12.31 -7.40
CA THR A 76 -20.09 12.78 -6.02
C THR A 76 -18.88 13.69 -5.87
N HIS A 77 -17.80 13.43 -6.61
CA HIS A 77 -16.57 14.24 -6.54
C HIS A 77 -16.49 15.31 -7.64
N GLY A 78 -17.42 15.31 -8.59
CA GLY A 78 -17.44 16.24 -9.73
C GLY A 78 -16.24 16.13 -10.68
N ARG A 79 -15.53 14.99 -10.69
CA ARG A 79 -14.31 14.80 -11.49
C ARG A 79 -14.09 13.34 -11.91
N VAL A 80 -13.20 13.14 -12.88
CA VAL A 80 -12.71 11.80 -13.23
C VAL A 80 -11.79 11.30 -12.12
N LEU A 81 -12.00 10.07 -11.70
CA LEU A 81 -11.16 9.33 -10.77
C LEU A 81 -10.70 8.02 -11.44
N GLN A 82 -9.58 7.49 -10.97
CA GLN A 82 -9.20 6.12 -11.28
C GLN A 82 -10.01 5.17 -10.40
N ALA A 83 -10.62 4.16 -11.02
CA ALA A 83 -11.41 3.18 -10.31
C ALA A 83 -11.44 1.83 -11.05
N VAL A 84 -11.32 0.75 -10.30
CA VAL A 84 -11.29 -0.62 -10.81
C VAL A 84 -12.67 -1.26 -10.70
N PRO A 85 -13.34 -1.58 -11.83
CA PRO A 85 -14.60 -2.34 -11.79
C PRO A 85 -14.39 -3.69 -11.11
N HIS A 86 -15.34 -4.14 -10.28
CA HIS A 86 -15.17 -5.41 -9.56
C HIS A 86 -14.87 -6.60 -10.46
N LYS A 87 -15.48 -6.65 -11.65
CA LYS A 87 -15.27 -7.72 -12.64
C LYS A 87 -13.84 -7.81 -13.20
N LYS A 88 -13.04 -6.75 -13.03
CA LYS A 88 -11.65 -6.67 -13.50
C LYS A 88 -10.66 -7.09 -12.41
N ILE A 89 -11.07 -7.19 -11.15
CA ILE A 89 -10.20 -7.59 -10.04
C ILE A 89 -9.99 -9.09 -10.11
N VAL A 90 -8.73 -9.53 -10.30
CA VAL A 90 -8.36 -10.95 -10.30
C VAL A 90 -7.69 -11.38 -9.00
N GLN A 91 -7.11 -10.43 -8.27
CA GLN A 91 -6.48 -10.68 -6.98
C GLN A 91 -6.57 -9.44 -6.09
N VAL A 92 -6.84 -9.67 -4.81
CA VAL A 92 -6.71 -8.69 -3.75
C VAL A 92 -5.39 -8.95 -3.03
N LEU A 93 -4.62 -7.90 -2.80
CA LEU A 93 -3.39 -7.93 -2.02
C LEU A 93 -3.70 -7.32 -0.65
N ASN A 94 -3.76 -8.18 0.36
CA ASN A 94 -4.18 -7.83 1.71
C ASN A 94 -2.96 -7.58 2.63
N PRO A 95 -2.80 -6.37 3.18
CA PRO A 95 -1.67 -6.03 4.04
C PRO A 95 -1.52 -6.88 5.30
N ILE A 96 -2.64 -7.28 5.93
CA ILE A 96 -2.62 -8.07 7.17
C ILE A 96 -2.23 -9.52 6.86
N GLU A 97 -2.79 -10.08 5.79
CA GLU A 97 -2.43 -11.43 5.36
C GLU A 97 -0.96 -11.52 4.95
N HIS A 98 -0.46 -10.52 4.22
CA HIS A 98 0.94 -10.46 3.82
C HIS A 98 1.89 -10.36 5.03
N MET A 99 1.54 -9.55 6.04
CA MET A 99 2.29 -9.49 7.31
C MET A 99 2.36 -10.84 8.03
N ASN A 100 1.36 -11.71 7.89
CA ASN A 100 1.42 -13.06 8.45
C ASN A 100 2.35 -13.99 7.64
N GLN A 101 2.41 -13.80 6.32
CA GLN A 101 3.23 -14.61 5.42
C GLN A 101 4.72 -14.30 5.54
N ILE A 102 5.08 -13.02 5.72
CA ILE A 102 6.47 -12.55 5.72
C ILE A 102 7.33 -13.16 6.84
N ARG A 103 6.71 -13.69 7.90
CA ARG A 103 7.42 -14.31 9.03
C ARG A 103 8.23 -15.55 8.63
N ASN A 104 7.86 -16.20 7.52
CA ASN A 104 8.58 -17.35 6.98
C ASN A 104 9.66 -16.96 5.96
N ASP A 105 9.67 -15.69 5.52
CA ASP A 105 10.70 -15.16 4.64
C ASP A 105 11.95 -14.78 5.45
N LYS A 106 13.12 -15.18 4.93
CA LYS A 106 14.43 -14.99 5.55
C LYS A 106 15.25 -13.89 4.87
N SER A 107 14.68 -13.15 3.91
CA SER A 107 15.30 -11.96 3.33
C SER A 107 15.60 -10.92 4.42
N ALA A 108 16.62 -10.09 4.21
CA ALA A 108 17.03 -9.13 5.24
C ALA A 108 15.94 -8.08 5.47
N LEU A 109 15.26 -7.65 4.40
CA LEU A 109 14.09 -6.78 4.47
C LEU A 109 12.94 -7.39 5.30
N SER A 110 12.61 -8.66 5.09
CA SER A 110 11.53 -9.34 5.82
C SER A 110 11.82 -9.48 7.31
N ILE A 111 13.09 -9.74 7.66
CA ILE A 111 13.56 -9.75 9.05
C ILE A 111 13.47 -8.33 9.64
N ALA A 112 13.95 -7.31 8.94
CA ALA A 112 13.88 -5.92 9.38
C ALA A 112 12.43 -5.46 9.61
N THR A 113 11.53 -5.83 8.70
CA THR A 113 10.09 -5.54 8.77
C THR A 113 9.45 -6.19 9.99
N THR A 114 9.73 -7.49 10.22
CA THR A 114 9.20 -8.21 11.38
C THR A 114 9.67 -7.58 12.69
N ASN A 115 10.96 -7.26 12.79
CA ASN A 115 11.55 -6.62 13.97
C ASN A 115 10.95 -5.23 14.23
N LEU A 116 10.74 -4.41 13.19
CA LEU A 116 10.11 -3.10 13.32
C LEU A 116 8.68 -3.24 13.83
N VAL A 117 7.91 -4.18 13.28
CA VAL A 117 6.52 -4.42 13.69
C VAL A 117 6.46 -4.90 15.14
N ASP A 118 7.29 -5.88 15.55
CA ASP A 118 7.36 -6.33 16.95
C ASP A 118 7.68 -5.18 17.91
N LEU A 119 8.67 -4.35 17.58
CA LEU A 119 9.02 -3.16 18.36
C LEU A 119 7.84 -2.19 18.53
N LEU A 120 7.09 -1.95 17.45
CA LEU A 120 5.91 -1.09 17.48
C LEU A 120 4.76 -1.69 18.29
N LEU A 121 4.53 -3.00 18.17
CA LEU A 121 3.51 -3.72 18.95
C LEU A 121 3.81 -3.65 20.45
N ASP A 122 5.04 -3.91 20.86
CA ASP A 122 5.47 -3.85 22.27
C ASP A 122 5.29 -2.46 22.89
N ASN A 123 5.51 -1.41 22.09
CA ASN A 123 5.42 -0.04 22.57
C ASN A 123 4.01 0.54 22.56
N THR A 124 3.12 0.03 21.71
CA THR A 124 1.76 0.56 21.52
C THR A 124 0.67 -0.34 22.10
N GLY A 125 0.94 -1.63 22.22
CA GLY A 125 0.03 -2.66 22.70
C GLY A 125 -1.18 -2.89 21.79
N ILE A 126 -1.11 -2.50 20.52
CA ILE A 126 -2.14 -2.86 19.52
C ILE A 126 -2.00 -4.36 19.18
N ASP A 127 -3.05 -4.96 18.62
CA ASP A 127 -3.00 -6.36 18.20
C ASP A 127 -2.29 -6.48 16.84
N ARG A 128 -1.57 -7.59 16.65
CA ARG A 128 -0.85 -7.87 15.40
C ARG A 128 -1.78 -7.94 14.20
N THR A 129 -3.03 -8.34 14.38
CA THR A 129 -4.06 -8.39 13.34
C THR A 129 -4.52 -7.00 12.88
N GLU A 130 -4.09 -5.94 13.55
CA GLU A 130 -4.46 -4.56 13.24
C GLU A 130 -3.36 -3.79 12.49
N ILE A 131 -2.20 -4.40 12.24
CA ILE A 131 -1.07 -3.80 11.51
C ILE A 131 -0.65 -4.68 10.34
N GLY A 132 -0.47 -4.06 9.17
CA GLY A 132 -0.13 -4.74 7.92
C GLY A 132 1.01 -4.05 7.18
N ILE A 133 1.52 -4.75 6.18
CA ILE A 133 2.55 -4.25 5.27
C ILE A 133 1.90 -3.89 3.94
N THR A 134 2.18 -2.69 3.44
CA THR A 134 1.69 -2.22 2.14
C THR A 134 2.87 -1.94 1.19
N GLY A 135 2.65 -1.20 0.11
CA GLY A 135 3.71 -0.77 -0.78
C GLY A 135 4.37 -1.90 -1.57
N SER A 136 5.68 -1.77 -1.81
CA SER A 136 6.43 -2.68 -2.70
C SER A 136 6.51 -4.11 -2.16
N GLN A 137 6.60 -4.30 -0.84
CA GLN A 137 6.64 -5.62 -0.23
C GLN A 137 5.33 -6.39 -0.47
N LEU A 138 4.19 -5.73 -0.24
CA LEU A 138 2.87 -6.31 -0.50
C LEU A 138 2.68 -6.72 -1.97
N VAL A 139 3.24 -5.93 -2.89
CA VAL A 139 3.16 -6.19 -4.33
C VAL A 139 4.15 -7.28 -4.77
N GLY A 140 5.17 -7.60 -3.96
CA GLY A 140 6.20 -8.58 -4.28
C GLY A 140 7.31 -8.05 -5.20
N VAL A 141 7.51 -6.73 -5.22
CA VAL A 141 8.52 -6.04 -6.06
C VAL A 141 9.58 -5.31 -5.23
N ALA A 142 9.60 -5.55 -3.92
CA ALA A 142 10.58 -4.98 -3.03
C ALA A 142 11.97 -5.59 -3.25
N THR A 143 12.99 -4.75 -3.05
CA THR A 143 14.41 -5.13 -2.98
C THR A 143 14.93 -4.90 -1.56
N GLU A 144 16.12 -5.39 -1.25
CA GLU A 144 16.75 -5.20 0.08
C GLU A 144 16.97 -3.73 0.48
N THR A 145 16.88 -2.80 -0.47
CA THR A 145 16.98 -1.35 -0.25
C THR A 145 15.63 -0.64 -0.25
N SER A 146 14.52 -1.38 -0.34
CA SER A 146 13.18 -0.79 -0.32
C SER A 146 12.77 -0.33 1.07
N ASP A 147 11.99 0.74 1.12
CA ASP A 147 11.36 1.22 2.34
C ASP A 147 10.33 0.20 2.87
N ILE A 148 10.07 0.27 4.18
CA ILE A 148 9.06 -0.54 4.85
C ILE A 148 7.80 0.32 5.03
N ASP A 149 6.77 0.02 4.24
CA ASP A 149 5.48 0.71 4.31
C ASP A 149 4.51 -0.05 5.22
N LEU A 150 4.14 0.54 6.37
CA LEU A 150 3.18 -0.05 7.31
C LEU A 150 1.83 0.66 7.27
N VAL A 151 0.76 -0.10 7.50
CA VAL A 151 -0.61 0.42 7.66
C VAL A 151 -1.25 -0.14 8.92
N VAL A 152 -1.90 0.72 9.71
CA VAL A 152 -2.65 0.33 10.91
C VAL A 152 -4.14 0.54 10.65
N TYR A 153 -4.96 -0.46 10.97
CA TYR A 153 -6.41 -0.43 10.74
C TYR A 153 -7.22 -0.24 12.01
N GLY A 154 -8.35 0.44 11.87
CA GLY A 154 -9.31 0.70 12.94
C GLY A 154 -9.08 2.06 13.61
N GLU A 155 -10.13 2.87 13.73
CA GLU A 155 -10.02 4.22 14.29
C GLU A 155 -9.49 4.22 15.72
N SER A 156 -10.08 3.39 16.59
CA SER A 156 -9.65 3.23 17.98
C SER A 156 -8.18 2.80 18.08
N THR A 157 -7.77 1.93 17.17
CA THR A 157 -6.43 1.35 17.13
C THR A 157 -5.41 2.36 16.66
N CYS A 158 -5.69 3.09 15.58
CA CYS A 158 -4.86 4.20 15.14
C CYS A 158 -4.70 5.26 16.25
N ARG A 159 -5.80 5.65 16.92
CA ARG A 159 -5.74 6.61 18.05
C ARG A 159 -4.88 6.08 19.21
N LYS A 160 -5.01 4.79 19.54
CA LYS A 160 -4.19 4.12 20.57
C LYS A 160 -2.73 4.09 20.16
N PHE A 161 -2.43 3.67 18.93
CA PHE A 161 -1.09 3.61 18.35
C PHE A 161 -0.40 4.97 18.45
N TYR A 162 -0.99 6.02 17.88
CA TYR A 162 -0.45 7.38 17.94
C TYR A 162 -0.27 7.88 19.37
N LYS A 163 -1.28 7.71 20.25
CA LYS A 163 -1.22 8.18 21.64
C LYS A 163 -0.09 7.51 22.42
N ARG A 164 0.12 6.22 22.23
CA ARG A 164 1.15 5.45 22.94
C ARG A 164 2.53 5.74 22.39
N LEU A 165 2.67 5.71 21.07
CA LEU A 165 3.94 5.97 20.40
C LEU A 165 4.40 7.40 20.70
N ARG A 166 3.55 8.42 20.60
CA ARG A 166 3.91 9.81 20.93
C ARG A 166 4.45 10.00 22.35
N LYS A 167 3.95 9.24 23.34
CA LYS A 167 4.41 9.32 24.74
C LYS A 167 5.77 8.67 24.98
N LYS A 168 6.16 7.74 24.10
CA LYS A 168 7.34 6.91 24.27
C LYS A 168 8.35 7.07 23.13
N PHE A 169 8.06 7.87 22.10
CA PHE A 169 8.79 7.87 20.83
C PHE A 169 10.30 7.98 21.07
N ASP A 170 10.72 8.99 21.83
CA ASP A 170 12.14 9.27 22.11
C ASP A 170 12.80 8.23 23.04
N LYS A 171 12.03 7.26 23.54
CA LYS A 171 12.49 6.12 24.35
C LYS A 171 12.46 4.80 23.58
N VAL A 172 11.96 4.78 22.34
CA VAL A 172 11.96 3.58 21.51
C VAL A 172 13.33 3.50 20.83
N PRO A 173 14.15 2.48 21.12
CA PRO A 173 15.47 2.36 20.52
C PRO A 173 15.39 2.32 18.99
N ARG A 174 16.32 3.02 18.32
CA ARG A 174 16.47 3.03 16.85
C ARG A 174 15.28 3.64 16.09
N LEU A 175 14.37 4.33 16.79
CA LEU A 175 13.37 5.19 16.16
C LEU A 175 13.80 6.64 16.34
N GLU A 176 13.94 7.33 15.23
CA GLU A 176 14.33 8.73 15.18
C GLU A 176 13.30 9.49 14.35
N ARG A 177 13.09 10.76 14.70
CA ARG A 177 12.27 11.65 13.87
C ARG A 177 13.14 12.12 12.71
N TYR A 178 12.54 12.35 11.56
CA TYR A 178 13.21 13.13 10.53
C TYR A 178 13.52 14.53 11.06
N GLU A 179 14.74 15.00 10.84
CA GLU A 179 15.22 16.32 11.24
C GLU A 179 16.04 16.95 10.09
N GLY A 180 16.11 18.28 10.04
CA GLY A 180 16.88 19.03 9.05
C GLY A 180 16.51 18.68 7.60
N GLU A 181 17.54 18.55 6.74
CA GLU A 181 17.37 18.26 5.31
C GLU A 181 16.59 16.96 5.03
N LEU A 182 16.69 15.97 5.92
CA LEU A 182 15.93 14.72 5.79
C LEU A 182 14.43 14.95 5.98
N LEU A 183 14.04 15.86 6.87
CA LEU A 183 12.64 16.26 7.01
C LEU A 183 12.20 17.00 5.75
N ASP A 184 12.96 18.02 5.32
CA ASP A 184 12.62 18.86 4.17
C ASP A 184 12.46 18.08 2.86
N ALA A 185 13.19 16.97 2.69
CA ALA A 185 13.04 16.09 1.53
C ALA A 185 11.71 15.30 1.50
N HIS A 186 10.96 15.26 2.60
CA HIS A 186 9.76 14.42 2.78
C HIS A 186 8.49 15.20 3.18
N VAL A 187 8.52 16.54 3.25
CA VAL A 187 7.34 17.40 3.54
C VAL A 187 6.87 18.20 2.33
#